data_AF-A0AAD8XW08-F1
#
_entry.id   AF-A0AAD8XW08-F1
#
_cell.length_a   1.000
_cell.length_b   1.000
_cell.length_c   1.000
_cell.angle_alpha   90.00
_cell.angle_beta   90.00
_cell.angle_gamma   90.00
#
_symmetry.space_group_name_H-M   'P 1'
#
loop_
_entity.id
_entity.type
_entity.pdbx_description
1 polymer ?
#
loop_
_entity_poly.entity_id
_entity_poly.type
_entity_poly.pdbx_seq_one_letter_code
_entity_poly.pdbx_strand_id
1 'polypeptide(L)'
;MSLASFGPNFLGNPFGDYQPSVGTGQFMQLIEKMWSRYSFFESTGLPNELASRGFTEDVQIPAYLIVECDWRLCDRLFFDSDEAVASDEVVQAWATESTDPEKGAVNGFPTSFQDKETVAKVLQTIMWMTSGLHAAVNFPQYDELAYVPHKPLYLRADLSTMPEDDAEIHRASTSSPSLIAWCVSVVARLISELVR
;
A
#
# COMPACT_ATOMS: atom_id res chain seq x y z
N MET A 1 8.78 -11.62 -6.30
CA MET A 1 10.16 -11.10 -6.50
C MET A 1 10.39 -10.33 -7.80
N SER A 2 9.60 -10.48 -8.88
CA SER A 2 9.91 -9.87 -10.19
C SER A 2 9.73 -8.35 -10.30
N LEU A 3 8.64 -7.77 -9.77
CA LEU A 3 8.41 -6.32 -9.79
C LEU A 3 9.20 -5.57 -8.70
N ALA A 4 9.36 -6.19 -7.53
CA ALA A 4 10.10 -5.61 -6.41
C ALA A 4 11.60 -5.44 -6.72
N SER A 5 12.19 -6.30 -7.57
CA SER A 5 13.57 -6.13 -8.04
C SER A 5 13.72 -5.09 -9.15
N PHE A 6 12.63 -4.74 -9.84
CA PHE A 6 12.58 -3.69 -10.85
C PHE A 6 12.41 -2.29 -10.22
N GLY A 7 11.64 -2.20 -9.13
CA GLY A 7 11.32 -0.96 -8.42
C GLY A 7 12.53 -0.06 -8.12
N PRO A 8 13.62 -0.55 -7.50
CA PRO A 8 14.81 0.26 -7.21
C PRO A 8 15.48 0.84 -8.47
N ASN A 9 15.43 0.13 -9.60
CA ASN A 9 16.01 0.59 -10.87
C ASN A 9 15.09 1.56 -11.62
N PHE A 10 13.77 1.48 -11.42
CA PHE A 10 12.78 2.37 -12.02
C PHE A 10 12.60 3.67 -11.21
N LEU A 11 12.51 3.54 -9.88
CA LEU A 11 12.34 4.65 -8.93
C LEU A 11 13.67 5.37 -8.65
N GLY A 12 14.81 4.68 -8.72
CA GLY A 12 16.15 5.29 -8.56
C GLY A 12 16.70 5.95 -9.83
N ASN A 13 15.96 5.93 -10.94
CA ASN A 13 16.30 6.66 -12.16
C ASN A 13 15.82 8.12 -12.02
N PRO A 14 16.53 9.13 -12.57
CA PRO A 14 16.05 10.51 -12.63
C PRO A 14 14.61 10.66 -13.14
N PHE A 15 14.09 9.70 -13.93
CA PHE A 15 12.68 9.65 -14.31
C PHE A 15 11.67 9.65 -13.14
N GLY A 16 11.99 8.98 -12.02
CA GLY A 16 11.16 8.95 -10.82
C GLY A 16 11.15 10.29 -10.05
N ASP A 17 12.23 11.07 -10.14
CA ASP A 17 12.37 12.37 -9.47
C ASP A 17 11.51 13.48 -10.08
N TYR A 18 11.16 13.37 -11.37
CA TYR A 18 10.46 14.44 -12.08
C TYR A 18 8.93 14.38 -11.99
N GLN A 19 8.37 13.38 -11.29
CA GLN A 19 6.92 13.14 -11.25
C GLN A 19 6.26 13.74 -10.00
N PRO A 20 6.65 13.37 -8.77
CA PRO A 20 6.08 13.97 -7.57
C PRO A 20 6.84 15.22 -7.11
N SER A 21 6.15 16.17 -6.47
CA SER A 21 6.76 17.37 -5.88
C SER A 21 7.93 17.10 -4.92
N VAL A 22 7.93 15.94 -4.25
CA VAL A 22 8.91 15.60 -3.21
C VAL A 22 10.18 14.95 -3.76
N GLY A 23 10.15 14.44 -5.00
CA GLY A 23 11.23 13.62 -5.56
C GLY A 23 11.55 12.36 -4.74
N THR A 24 12.52 11.58 -5.18
CA THR A 24 12.87 10.28 -4.58
C THR A 24 13.51 10.46 -3.19
N GLY A 25 14.36 11.47 -3.02
CA GLY A 25 15.07 11.68 -1.74
C GLY A 25 14.13 11.93 -0.56
N GLN A 26 13.16 12.83 -0.70
CA GLN A 26 12.17 13.08 0.36
C GLN A 26 11.11 11.97 0.42
N PHE A 27 10.78 11.33 -0.71
CA PHE A 27 9.92 10.15 -0.72
C PHE A 27 10.48 9.03 0.18
N MET A 28 11.80 8.78 0.15
CA MET A 28 12.44 7.82 1.06
C MET A 28 12.30 8.22 2.53
N GLN A 29 12.42 9.50 2.86
CA GLN A 29 12.20 9.98 4.24
C GLN A 29 10.74 9.82 4.68
N LEU A 30 9.78 10.01 3.77
CA LEU A 30 8.36 9.76 4.04
C LEU A 30 8.10 8.27 4.27
N ILE A 31 8.69 7.38 3.48
CA ILE A 31 8.62 5.92 3.68
C ILE A 31 9.20 5.56 5.05
N GLU A 32 10.37 6.07 5.41
CA GLU A 32 10.98 5.82 6.72
C GLU A 32 10.07 6.26 7.87
N LYS A 33 9.47 7.45 7.77
CA LYS A 33 8.52 7.97 8.77
C LYS A 33 7.18 7.22 8.80
N MET A 34 6.77 6.64 7.67
CA MET A 34 5.62 5.75 7.61
C MET A 34 5.94 4.42 8.29
N TRP A 35 7.09 3.83 7.96
CA TRP A 35 7.54 2.54 8.48
C TRP A 35 7.77 2.56 9.99
N SER A 36 8.28 3.67 10.54
CA SER A 36 8.45 3.83 11.99
C SER A 36 7.15 3.86 12.79
N ARG A 37 6.00 4.11 12.14
CA ARG A 37 4.65 4.10 12.75
C ARG A 37 3.82 2.89 12.30
N TYR A 38 4.35 2.08 11.40
CA TYR A 38 3.65 0.94 10.85
C TYR A 38 3.46 -0.13 11.93
N SER A 39 2.30 -0.77 11.93
CA SER A 39 2.00 -1.96 12.74
C SER A 39 1.19 -2.92 11.87
N PHE A 40 1.61 -4.18 11.78
CA PHE A 40 1.05 -5.16 10.85
C PHE A 40 -0.48 -5.22 10.92
N PHE A 41 -1.06 -5.57 12.07
CA PHE A 41 -2.52 -5.69 12.18
C PHE A 41 -3.28 -4.36 12.21
N GLU A 42 -2.69 -3.30 12.76
CA GLU A 42 -3.40 -2.02 12.87
C GLU A 42 -3.40 -1.23 11.55
N SER A 43 -2.30 -1.32 10.79
CA SER A 43 -2.12 -0.57 9.54
C SER A 43 -2.62 -1.33 8.31
N THR A 44 -2.72 -2.67 8.37
CA THR A 44 -3.09 -3.48 7.19
C THR A 44 -4.22 -4.48 7.43
N GLY A 45 -4.64 -4.68 8.68
CA GLY A 45 -5.87 -5.43 8.97
C GLY A 45 -7.08 -4.57 8.66
N LEU A 46 -7.74 -4.82 7.52
CA LEU A 46 -8.83 -3.99 7.00
C LEU A 46 -9.88 -3.58 8.06
N PRO A 47 -10.44 -4.49 8.89
CA PRO A 47 -11.43 -4.10 9.90
C PRO A 47 -10.86 -3.15 10.98
N ASN A 48 -9.63 -3.43 11.44
CA ASN A 48 -8.97 -2.62 12.47
C ASN A 48 -8.59 -1.24 11.90
N GLU A 49 -8.09 -1.20 10.67
CA GLU A 49 -7.73 0.04 9.97
C GLU A 49 -8.97 0.94 9.81
N LEU A 50 -10.09 0.38 9.33
CA LEU A 50 -11.35 1.11 9.18
C LEU A 50 -11.88 1.63 10.52
N ALA A 51 -11.93 0.76 11.55
CA ALA A 51 -12.39 1.15 12.88
C ALA A 51 -11.51 2.25 13.50
N SER A 52 -10.18 2.17 13.35
CA SER A 52 -9.24 3.19 13.86
C SER A 52 -9.45 4.57 13.22
N ARG A 53 -10.03 4.61 12.03
CA ARG A 53 -10.36 5.83 11.27
C ARG A 53 -11.81 6.30 11.48
N GLY A 54 -12.57 5.62 12.34
CA GLY A 54 -13.96 5.95 12.64
C GLY A 54 -14.97 5.38 11.63
N PHE A 55 -14.56 4.48 10.73
CA PHE A 55 -15.47 3.75 9.85
C PHE A 55 -15.97 2.48 10.54
N THR A 56 -16.90 2.65 11.49
CA THR A 56 -17.46 1.56 12.32
C THR A 56 -18.75 0.96 11.77
N GLU A 57 -19.32 1.56 10.71
CA GLU A 57 -20.50 1.06 10.01
C GLU A 57 -20.07 0.13 8.85
N ASP A 58 -21.01 -0.66 8.33
CA ASP A 58 -20.79 -1.50 7.15
C ASP A 58 -20.46 -0.63 5.93
N VAL A 59 -19.17 -0.41 5.69
CA VAL A 59 -18.69 0.27 4.48
C VAL A 59 -18.94 -0.65 3.30
N GLN A 60 -19.70 -0.18 2.31
CA GLN A 60 -19.85 -0.89 1.05
C GLN A 60 -18.53 -0.86 0.28
N ILE A 61 -17.72 -1.91 0.45
CA ILE A 61 -16.50 -2.11 -0.31
C ILE A 61 -16.90 -2.83 -1.62
N PRO A 62 -16.51 -2.31 -2.79
CA PRO A 62 -16.78 -2.98 -4.05
C PRO A 62 -16.31 -4.43 -4.02
N ALA A 63 -17.16 -5.35 -4.49
CA ALA A 63 -16.94 -6.79 -4.38
C ALA A 63 -15.61 -7.28 -4.98
N TYR A 64 -15.04 -6.56 -5.97
CA TYR A 64 -13.74 -6.90 -6.56
C TYR A 64 -12.54 -6.63 -5.63
N LEU A 65 -12.73 -5.87 -4.55
CA LEU A 65 -11.72 -5.65 -3.52
C LEU A 65 -11.86 -6.64 -2.37
N ILE A 66 -13.06 -7.15 -2.11
CA ILE A 66 -13.29 -8.11 -1.04
C ILE A 66 -12.76 -9.47 -1.48
N VAL A 67 -11.55 -9.81 -1.05
CA VAL A 67 -11.13 -11.21 -1.00
C VAL A 67 -11.77 -11.81 0.23
N GLU A 68 -12.97 -12.38 0.07
CA GLU A 68 -13.56 -13.26 1.06
C GLU A 68 -12.71 -14.54 1.13
N CYS A 69 -11.58 -14.47 1.84
CA CYS A 69 -10.99 -15.67 2.37
C CYS A 69 -11.75 -15.99 3.65
N ASP A 70 -12.70 -16.92 3.57
CA ASP A 70 -13.36 -17.48 4.75
C ASP A 70 -12.26 -18.08 5.64
N TRP A 71 -11.90 -17.38 6.71
CA TRP A 71 -10.86 -17.80 7.64
C TRP A 71 -11.17 -19.18 8.24
N ARG A 72 -12.45 -19.59 8.27
CA ARG A 72 -12.89 -20.93 8.68
C ARG A 72 -12.43 -22.02 7.70
N LEU A 73 -12.15 -21.67 6.45
CA LEU A 73 -11.55 -22.56 5.48
C LEU A 73 -10.06 -22.75 5.79
N CYS A 74 -9.33 -21.67 6.12
CA CYS A 74 -7.93 -21.76 6.55
C CYS A 74 -7.78 -22.55 7.86
N ASP A 75 -8.71 -22.37 8.81
CA ASP A 75 -8.73 -23.05 10.11
C ASP A 75 -8.79 -24.59 9.99
N ARG A 76 -9.34 -25.12 8.89
CA ARG A 76 -9.55 -26.57 8.68
C ARG A 76 -8.51 -27.23 7.78
N LEU A 77 -7.63 -26.47 7.14
CA LEU A 77 -6.80 -27.00 6.04
C LEU A 77 -5.33 -27.22 6.39
N PHE A 78 -4.78 -26.56 7.43
CA PHE A 78 -3.33 -26.56 7.67
C PHE A 78 -2.89 -27.19 9.00
N PHE A 79 -3.70 -27.10 10.05
CA PHE A 79 -3.35 -27.62 11.38
C PHE A 79 -4.56 -28.28 12.05
N ASP A 80 -4.34 -29.42 12.69
CA ASP A 80 -5.39 -30.20 13.36
C ASP A 80 -5.77 -29.61 14.73
N SER A 81 -4.84 -28.92 15.41
CA SER A 81 -5.07 -28.29 16.71
C SER A 81 -4.14 -27.10 16.96
N ASP A 82 -4.41 -26.32 18.00
CA ASP A 82 -3.55 -25.21 18.43
C ASP A 82 -2.18 -25.72 18.91
N GLU A 83 -2.13 -26.90 19.54
CA GLU A 83 -0.87 -27.53 19.94
C GLU A 83 -0.01 -27.90 18.73
N ALA A 84 -0.62 -28.28 17.61
CA ALA A 84 0.10 -28.53 16.36
C ALA A 84 0.76 -27.25 15.84
N VAL A 85 0.09 -26.10 15.94
CA VAL A 85 0.67 -24.79 15.58
C VAL A 85 1.80 -24.40 16.53
N ALA A 86 1.58 -24.52 17.84
CA ALA A 86 2.55 -24.11 18.85
C ALA A 86 3.82 -24.96 18.81
N SER A 87 3.73 -26.22 18.38
CA SER A 87 4.86 -27.14 18.24
C SER A 87 5.50 -27.17 16.84
N ASP A 88 4.92 -26.51 15.84
CA ASP A 88 5.45 -26.49 14.48
C ASP A 88 6.69 -25.57 14.37
N GLU A 89 7.86 -26.17 14.19
CA GLU A 89 9.14 -25.46 14.13
C GLU A 89 9.21 -24.46 12.95
N VAL A 90 8.54 -24.74 11.82
CA VAL A 90 8.58 -23.89 10.63
C VAL A 90 7.77 -22.61 10.86
N VAL A 91 6.58 -22.74 11.45
CA VAL A 91 5.71 -21.60 11.78
C VAL A 91 6.37 -20.70 12.84
N GLN A 92 7.00 -21.29 13.86
CA GLN A 92 7.73 -20.51 14.86
C GLN A 92 8.99 -19.84 14.28
N ALA A 93 9.73 -20.54 13.39
CA ALA A 93 10.87 -19.95 12.69
C ALA A 93 10.43 -18.77 11.81
N TRP A 94 9.28 -18.87 11.15
CA TRP A 94 8.72 -17.78 10.35
C TRP A 94 8.33 -16.56 11.20
N ALA A 95 7.71 -16.76 12.37
CA ALA A 95 7.43 -15.68 13.32
C ALA A 95 8.71 -14.97 13.79
N THR A 96 9.73 -15.77 14.10
CA THR A 96 11.05 -15.28 14.51
C THR A 96 11.70 -14.47 13.38
N GLU A 97 11.76 -15.00 12.17
CA GLU A 97 12.33 -14.32 11.00
C GLU A 97 11.60 -13.02 10.65
N SER A 98 10.28 -13.01 10.75
CA SER A 98 9.46 -11.84 10.43
C SER A 98 9.65 -10.69 11.42
N THR A 99 9.94 -10.99 12.69
CA THR A 99 10.12 -10.00 13.75
C THR A 99 11.58 -9.63 14.02
N ASP A 100 12.52 -10.43 13.53
CA ASP A 100 13.97 -10.21 13.64
C ASP A 100 14.37 -8.85 13.02
N PRO A 101 14.98 -7.93 13.79
CA PRO A 101 15.39 -6.61 13.31
C PRO A 101 16.41 -6.62 12.17
N GLU A 102 17.20 -7.69 12.02
CA GLU A 102 18.19 -7.83 10.96
C GLU A 102 17.60 -8.49 9.69
N LYS A 103 16.34 -8.94 9.75
CA LYS A 103 15.65 -9.62 8.65
C LYS A 103 14.35 -8.91 8.31
N GLY A 104 13.22 -9.40 8.81
CA GLY A 104 11.89 -8.90 8.45
C GLY A 104 11.57 -7.55 9.09
N ALA A 105 11.98 -7.35 10.35
CA ALA A 105 11.70 -6.16 11.14
C ALA A 105 10.23 -5.68 11.06
N VAL A 106 9.28 -6.61 10.94
CA VAL A 106 7.86 -6.29 10.74
C VAL A 106 7.22 -5.96 12.08
N ASN A 107 7.11 -4.67 12.37
CA ASN A 107 6.48 -4.21 13.61
C ASN A 107 5.00 -4.64 13.69
N GLY A 108 4.56 -5.06 14.87
CA GLY A 108 3.20 -5.56 15.12
C GLY A 108 2.90 -6.96 14.58
N PHE A 109 3.89 -7.65 14.00
CA PHE A 109 3.75 -9.07 13.61
C PHE A 109 3.86 -9.98 14.85
N PRO A 110 3.12 -11.11 14.93
CA PRO A 110 3.23 -12.04 16.05
C PRO A 110 4.65 -12.58 16.23
N THR A 111 5.20 -12.51 17.44
CA THR A 111 6.52 -13.05 17.76
C THR A 111 6.53 -14.57 17.90
N SER A 112 5.36 -15.18 18.07
CA SER A 112 5.14 -16.63 18.05
C SER A 112 3.68 -16.90 17.70
N PHE A 113 3.38 -18.12 17.26
CA PHE A 113 2.01 -18.57 17.01
C PHE A 113 1.60 -19.61 18.04
N GLN A 114 0.53 -19.35 18.78
CA GLN A 114 0.03 -20.25 19.83
C GLN A 114 -1.26 -20.97 19.43
N ASP A 115 -1.97 -20.43 18.44
CA ASP A 115 -3.28 -20.89 18.02
C ASP A 115 -3.48 -20.71 16.52
N LYS A 116 -4.41 -21.48 15.97
CA LYS A 116 -4.77 -21.44 14.55
C LYS A 116 -5.40 -20.11 14.15
N GLU A 117 -6.13 -19.46 15.07
CA GLU A 117 -6.83 -18.21 14.80
C GLU A 117 -5.85 -17.09 14.43
N THR A 118 -4.73 -16.99 15.14
CA THR A 118 -3.67 -16.02 14.91
C THR A 118 -2.99 -16.26 13.56
N VAL A 119 -2.68 -17.52 13.22
CA VAL A 119 -2.13 -17.88 11.91
C VAL A 119 -3.09 -17.50 10.79
N ALA A 120 -4.38 -17.85 10.94
CA ALA A 120 -5.42 -17.53 9.96
C ALA A 120 -5.56 -16.01 9.76
N LYS A 121 -5.54 -15.23 10.84
CA LYS A 121 -5.57 -13.76 10.79
C LYS A 121 -4.36 -13.17 10.06
N VAL A 122 -3.15 -13.69 10.29
CA VAL A 122 -1.94 -13.24 9.57
C VAL A 122 -2.07 -13.54 8.08
N LEU A 123 -2.44 -14.78 7.72
CA LEU A 123 -2.59 -15.19 6.33
C LEU A 123 -3.66 -14.36 5.61
N GLN A 124 -4.80 -14.13 6.26
CA GLN A 124 -5.87 -13.28 5.74
C GLN A 124 -5.36 -11.85 5.48
N THR A 125 -4.59 -11.29 6.41
CA THR A 125 -3.99 -9.96 6.24
C THR A 125 -3.02 -9.93 5.06
N ILE A 126 -2.15 -10.93 4.90
CA ILE A 126 -1.21 -11.02 3.76
C ILE A 126 -1.97 -11.17 2.43
N MET A 127 -2.97 -12.04 2.39
CA MET A 127 -3.82 -12.21 1.20
C MET A 127 -4.50 -10.90 0.84
N TRP A 128 -5.13 -10.22 1.81
CA TRP A 128 -5.72 -8.89 1.61
C TRP A 128 -4.70 -7.88 1.05
N MET A 129 -3.53 -7.76 1.67
CA MET A 129 -2.49 -6.80 1.24
C MET A 129 -2.05 -7.02 -0.21
N THR A 130 -1.80 -8.29 -0.56
CA THR A 130 -1.25 -8.65 -1.88
C THR A 130 -2.29 -8.69 -2.99
N SER A 131 -3.59 -8.67 -2.64
CA SER A 131 -4.70 -8.71 -3.60
C SER A 131 -5.57 -7.45 -3.49
N GLY A 132 -6.58 -7.46 -2.61
CA GLY A 132 -7.57 -6.39 -2.46
C GLY A 132 -6.96 -5.02 -2.24
N LEU A 133 -6.01 -4.89 -1.29
CA LEU A 133 -5.34 -3.62 -1.02
C LEU A 133 -4.52 -3.14 -2.23
N HIS A 134 -3.68 -4.02 -2.79
CA HIS A 134 -2.88 -3.70 -3.97
C HIS A 134 -3.76 -3.26 -5.15
N ALA A 135 -4.84 -4.02 -5.43
CA ALA A 135 -5.81 -3.68 -6.47
C ALA A 135 -6.48 -2.32 -6.23
N ALA A 136 -6.89 -2.04 -4.99
CA ALA A 136 -7.56 -0.80 -4.61
C ALA A 136 -6.70 0.45 -4.85
N VAL A 137 -5.40 0.37 -4.57
CA VAL A 137 -4.49 1.53 -4.69
C VAL A 137 -3.78 1.63 -6.05
N ASN A 138 -3.85 0.58 -6.87
CA ASN A 138 -3.08 0.47 -8.11
C ASN A 138 -3.94 0.53 -9.39
N PHE A 139 -5.04 -0.21 -9.46
CA PHE A 139 -5.86 -0.24 -10.69
C PHE A 139 -6.57 1.09 -11.01
N PRO A 140 -7.04 1.88 -10.03
CA PRO A 140 -7.65 3.18 -10.32
C PRO A 140 -6.64 4.28 -10.69
N GLN A 141 -5.33 4.03 -10.63
CA GLN A 141 -4.33 5.09 -10.85
C GLN A 141 -4.48 5.77 -12.21
N TYR A 142 -4.76 5.01 -13.27
CA TYR A 142 -5.00 5.62 -14.59
C TYR A 142 -6.23 6.52 -14.58
N ASP A 143 -7.37 6.05 -14.06
CA ASP A 143 -8.61 6.82 -14.04
C ASP A 143 -8.47 8.12 -13.21
N GLU A 144 -7.71 8.06 -12.12
CA GLU A 144 -7.46 9.21 -11.22
C GLU A 144 -6.36 10.17 -11.73
N LEU A 145 -5.34 9.68 -12.43
CA LEU A 145 -4.16 10.47 -12.83
C LEU A 145 -4.13 10.87 -14.31
N ALA A 146 -4.96 10.26 -15.17
CA ALA A 146 -4.99 10.58 -16.60
C ALA A 146 -5.48 12.02 -16.88
N TYR A 147 -6.37 12.54 -16.03
CA TYR A 147 -6.73 13.96 -16.04
C TYR A 147 -6.00 14.69 -14.93
N VAL A 148 -4.78 15.13 -15.23
CA VAL A 148 -3.84 15.74 -14.25
C VAL A 148 -4.44 16.85 -13.36
N PRO A 149 -5.32 17.75 -13.85
CA PRO A 149 -5.93 18.77 -12.98
C PRO A 149 -6.79 18.20 -11.84
N HIS A 150 -7.35 16.99 -11.99
CA HIS A 150 -8.15 16.33 -10.93
C HIS A 150 -7.27 15.86 -9.77
N LYS A 151 -6.06 15.37 -10.06
CA LYS A 151 -5.12 14.87 -9.05
C LYS A 151 -3.67 15.26 -9.39
N PRO A 152 -3.27 16.53 -9.16
CA PRO A 152 -1.94 17.00 -9.49
C PRO A 152 -0.89 16.37 -8.56
N LEU A 153 0.14 15.75 -9.15
CA LEU A 153 1.27 15.16 -8.40
C LEU A 153 2.36 16.17 -8.01
N TYR A 154 2.31 17.38 -8.59
CA TYR A 154 3.17 18.48 -8.19
C TYR A 154 2.52 19.83 -8.44
N LEU A 155 2.98 20.84 -7.70
CA LEU A 155 2.62 22.25 -7.88
C LEU A 155 3.89 23.10 -8.03
N ARG A 156 3.78 24.24 -8.71
CA ARG A 156 4.91 25.16 -9.00
C ARG A 156 4.88 26.45 -8.20
N ALA A 157 3.71 26.77 -7.64
CA ALA A 157 3.52 27.92 -6.78
C ALA A 157 3.40 27.43 -5.34
N ASP A 158 3.93 28.23 -4.41
CA ASP A 158 3.65 28.03 -2.99
C ASP A 158 2.17 28.39 -2.74
N LEU A 159 1.49 27.58 -1.93
CA LEU A 159 0.12 27.83 -1.48
C LEU A 159 -0.02 29.23 -0.85
N SER A 160 0.99 29.71 -0.14
CA SER A 160 1.01 31.05 0.48
C SER A 160 1.12 32.21 -0.53
N THR A 161 1.49 31.90 -1.77
CA THR A 161 1.62 32.87 -2.87
C THR A 161 0.59 32.65 -3.97
N MET A 162 -0.34 31.70 -3.77
CA MET A 162 -1.39 31.46 -4.75
C MET A 162 -2.31 32.68 -4.84
N PRO A 163 -2.58 33.17 -6.06
CA PRO A 163 -3.54 34.25 -6.25
C PRO A 163 -4.94 33.79 -5.82
N GLU A 164 -5.73 34.71 -5.27
CA GLU A 164 -7.12 34.45 -4.87
C GLU A 164 -8.08 34.42 -6.08
N ASP A 165 -7.62 34.85 -7.25
CA ASP A 165 -8.39 34.84 -8.48
C ASP A 165 -8.44 33.43 -9.09
N ASP A 166 -9.66 32.89 -9.26
CA ASP A 166 -9.92 31.56 -9.80
C ASP A 166 -9.25 31.33 -11.16
N ALA A 167 -9.18 32.36 -12.02
CA ALA A 167 -8.55 32.24 -13.34
C ALA A 167 -7.02 32.07 -13.25
N GLU A 168 -6.37 32.68 -12.27
CA GLU A 168 -4.94 32.48 -12.01
C GLU A 168 -4.65 31.18 -11.28
N ILE A 169 -5.53 30.72 -10.38
CA ILE A 169 -5.48 29.37 -9.77
C ILE A 169 -5.58 28.29 -10.87
N HIS A 170 -6.52 28.44 -11.80
CA HIS A 170 -6.64 27.55 -12.95
C HIS A 170 -5.40 27.59 -13.84
N ARG A 171 -4.80 28.76 -14.07
CA ARG A 171 -3.55 28.88 -14.85
C ARG A 171 -2.37 28.21 -14.13
N ALA A 172 -2.26 28.35 -12.82
CA ALA A 172 -1.20 27.75 -12.02
C ALA A 172 -1.32 26.22 -11.98
N SER A 173 -2.53 25.69 -11.79
CA SER A 173 -2.84 24.24 -11.77
C SER A 173 -2.68 23.56 -13.14
N THR A 174 -2.94 24.29 -14.24
CA THR A 174 -2.76 23.78 -15.61
C THR A 174 -1.36 24.03 -16.19
N SER A 175 -0.49 24.75 -15.47
CA SER A 175 0.87 25.09 -15.92
C SER A 175 1.84 23.91 -15.97
N SER A 176 1.39 22.70 -15.66
CA SER A 176 2.21 21.50 -15.74
C SER A 176 2.74 21.30 -17.18
N PRO A 177 4.05 21.12 -17.43
CA PRO A 177 4.53 20.84 -18.78
C PRO A 177 3.82 19.62 -19.30
N SER A 178 3.30 19.73 -20.52
CA SER A 178 2.61 18.66 -21.23
C SER A 178 3.38 17.35 -21.20
N LEU A 179 4.72 17.41 -21.20
CA LEU A 179 5.59 16.24 -21.10
C LEU A 179 5.48 15.50 -19.75
N ILE A 180 5.45 16.22 -18.62
CA ILE A 180 5.36 15.58 -17.29
C ILE A 180 3.96 15.01 -17.08
N ALA A 181 2.93 15.76 -17.46
CA ALA A 181 1.55 15.30 -17.42
C ALA A 181 1.33 14.04 -18.26
N TRP A 182 1.94 13.99 -19.45
CA TRP A 182 1.93 12.82 -20.32
C TRP A 182 2.69 11.65 -19.70
N CYS A 183 3.89 11.86 -19.16
CA CYS A 183 4.66 10.82 -18.49
C CYS A 183 3.90 10.19 -17.32
N VAL A 184 3.25 10.99 -16.47
CA VAL A 184 2.41 10.50 -15.36
C VAL A 184 1.28 9.62 -15.89
N SER A 185 0.59 10.06 -16.95
CA SER A 185 -0.52 9.30 -17.56
C SER A 185 -0.04 7.97 -18.15
N VAL A 186 1.13 7.95 -18.79
CA VAL A 186 1.74 6.72 -19.35
C VAL A 186 2.15 5.75 -18.23
N VAL A 187 2.78 6.26 -17.16
CA VAL A 187 3.20 5.44 -16.03
C VAL A 187 2.00 4.86 -15.29
N ALA A 188 0.97 5.68 -15.02
CA ALA A 188 -0.26 5.22 -14.41
C ALA A 188 -0.93 4.12 -15.26
N ARG A 189 -0.95 4.29 -16.59
CA ARG A 189 -1.47 3.25 -17.48
C ARG A 189 -0.67 1.95 -17.40
N LEU A 190 0.66 2.04 -17.49
CA LEU A 190 1.53 0.87 -17.42
C LEU A 190 1.33 0.12 -16.09
N ILE A 191 1.35 0.83 -14.97
CA ILE A 191 1.24 0.25 -13.64
C ILE A 191 -0.16 -0.35 -13.40
N SER A 192 -1.23 0.29 -13.89
CA SER A 192 -2.60 -0.23 -13.77
C SER A 192 -2.88 -1.42 -14.69
N GLU A 193 -2.20 -1.55 -15.83
CA GLU A 193 -2.41 -2.63 -16.81
C GLU A 193 -1.47 -3.84 -16.61
N LEU A 194 -0.28 -3.67 -16.01
CA LEU A 194 0.74 -4.73 -15.88
C LEU A 194 0.36 -5.91 -14.96
N VAL A 195 -0.76 -5.82 -14.24
CA VAL A 195 -1.21 -6.84 -13.25
C VAL A 195 -2.67 -7.25 -13.50
N ARG A 196 -3.28 -6.86 -14.63
CA ARG A 196 -4.56 -7.43 -15.11
C ARG A 196 -4.33 -8.70 -15.90
#